data_AF-A0A7W2IK30-F1
#
_entry.id   AF-A0A7W2IK30-F1
#
_cell.length_a   1.000
_cell.length_b   1.000
_cell.length_c   1.000
_cell.angle_alpha   90.00
_cell.angle_beta   90.00
_cell.angle_gamma   90.00
#
_symmetry.space_group_name_H-M   'P 1'
#
loop_
_entity.id
_entity.type
_entity.pdbx_description
1 polymer ?
#
loop_
_entity_poly.entity_id
_entity_poly.type
_entity_poly.pdbx_seq_one_letter_code
_entity_poly.pdbx_strand_id
1 'polypeptide(L)'
;MSRQTAALVLNILAAVESMEAPQHARYALARFITEQCQAAGIKAVDRAARVQFARRLLDAGEPRSTIRDRLMVRFDICRSVAYSAIEAALQLSGKREKKRTQVLHDGLT
;
A
#
# COMPACT_ATOMS: atom_id res chain seq x y z
N MET A 1 -7.73 -10.37 -18.39
CA MET A 1 -8.44 -10.56 -17.10
C MET A 1 -9.53 -9.51 -16.98
N SER A 2 -10.69 -9.87 -16.45
CA SER A 2 -11.76 -8.90 -16.20
C SER A 2 -11.32 -7.91 -15.11
N ARG A 3 -11.47 -6.59 -15.36
CA ARG A 3 -11.22 -5.51 -14.39
C ARG A 3 -11.89 -5.77 -13.03
N GLN A 4 -13.03 -6.46 -13.04
CA GLN A 4 -13.78 -6.76 -11.82
C GLN A 4 -13.05 -7.72 -10.88
N THR A 5 -12.28 -8.68 -11.39
CA THR A 5 -11.63 -9.71 -10.56
C THR A 5 -10.49 -9.12 -9.72
N ALA A 6 -9.68 -8.22 -10.29
CA ALA A 6 -8.59 -7.58 -9.56
C ALA A 6 -9.11 -6.62 -8.47
N ALA A 7 -10.14 -5.83 -8.79
CA ALA A 7 -10.79 -4.94 -7.83
C ALA A 7 -11.43 -5.72 -6.67
N LEU A 8 -12.06 -6.86 -6.95
CA LEU A 8 -12.67 -7.72 -5.94
C LEU A 8 -11.61 -8.28 -4.98
N VAL A 9 -10.50 -8.81 -5.50
CA VAL A 9 -9.40 -9.32 -4.67
C VAL A 9 -8.83 -8.24 -3.76
N LEU A 10 -8.68 -7.01 -4.25
CA LEU A 10 -8.20 -5.89 -3.44
C LEU A 10 -9.20 -5.50 -2.34
N ASN A 11 -10.51 -5.53 -2.64
CA ASN A 11 -11.54 -5.29 -1.62
C ASN A 11 -11.52 -6.37 -0.53
N ILE A 12 -11.34 -7.65 -0.91
CA ILE A 12 -11.21 -8.76 0.04
C ILE A 12 -9.98 -8.56 0.92
N LEU A 13 -8.82 -8.22 0.34
CA LEU A 13 -7.60 -7.98 1.12
C LEU A 13 -7.75 -6.78 2.08
N ALA A 14 -8.42 -5.71 1.65
CA ALA A 14 -8.73 -4.58 2.52
C ALA A 14 -9.67 -4.98 3.67
N ALA A 15 -10.69 -5.80 3.39
CA ALA A 15 -11.60 -6.31 4.41
C ALA A 15 -10.85 -7.16 5.46
N VAL A 16 -9.92 -8.01 5.01
CA VAL A 16 -9.04 -8.80 5.90
C VAL A 16 -8.20 -7.90 6.81
N GLU A 17 -7.67 -6.77 6.30
CA GLU A 17 -6.94 -5.82 7.13
C GLU A 17 -7.83 -5.17 8.20
N SER A 18 -9.11 -4.89 7.89
CA SER A 18 -10.06 -4.28 8.82
C SER A 18 -10.72 -5.23 9.82
N MET A 19 -10.53 -6.56 9.69
CA MET A 19 -11.16 -7.51 10.61
C MET A 19 -10.62 -7.33 12.04
N GLU A 20 -11.52 -7.40 13.01
CA GLU A 20 -11.17 -7.56 14.42
C GLU A 20 -10.73 -9.00 14.68
N ALA A 21 -9.49 -9.30 14.29
CA ALA A 21 -8.87 -10.59 14.48
C ALA A 21 -7.39 -10.45 14.86
N PRO A 22 -6.79 -11.46 15.51
CA PRO A 22 -5.37 -11.46 15.83
C PRO A 22 -4.52 -11.17 14.59
N GLN A 23 -3.46 -10.38 14.76
CA GLN A 23 -2.62 -9.94 13.63
C GLN A 23 -2.08 -11.13 12.82
N HIS A 24 -1.63 -12.19 13.49
CA HIS A 24 -1.14 -13.40 12.83
C HIS A 24 -2.19 -14.07 11.94
N ALA A 25 -3.46 -14.09 12.36
CA ALA A 25 -4.56 -14.67 11.60
C ALA A 25 -4.88 -13.84 10.34
N ARG A 26 -4.90 -12.50 10.46
CA ARG A 26 -5.06 -11.61 9.30
C ARG A 26 -3.93 -11.78 8.29
N TYR A 27 -2.69 -11.88 8.76
CA TYR A 27 -1.53 -12.13 7.90
C TYR A 27 -1.60 -13.48 7.18
N ALA A 28 -1.93 -14.55 7.90
CA ALA A 28 -2.08 -15.89 7.32
C ALA A 28 -3.17 -15.90 6.23
N LEU A 29 -4.31 -15.28 6.48
CA LEU A 29 -5.41 -15.19 5.53
C LEU A 29 -5.04 -14.35 4.30
N ALA A 30 -4.43 -13.18 4.50
CA ALA A 30 -3.97 -12.34 3.39
C ALA A 30 -2.92 -13.06 2.51
N ARG A 31 -2.02 -13.82 3.14
CA ARG A 31 -1.02 -14.63 2.44
C ARG A 31 -1.69 -15.73 1.61
N PHE A 32 -2.63 -16.46 2.21
CA PHE A 32 -3.40 -17.50 1.51
C PHE A 32 -4.15 -16.94 0.29
N ILE A 33 -4.88 -15.83 0.45
CA ILE A 33 -5.60 -15.18 -0.66
C ILE A 33 -4.63 -14.80 -1.78
N THR A 34 -3.46 -14.28 -1.43
CA THR A 34 -2.42 -13.90 -2.41
C THR A 34 -1.87 -15.11 -3.15
N GLU A 35 -1.56 -16.22 -2.45
CA GLU A 35 -1.09 -17.47 -3.03
C GLU A 35 -2.14 -18.06 -3.99
N GLN A 36 -3.43 -18.08 -3.60
CA GLN A 36 -4.52 -18.54 -4.46
C GLN A 36 -4.70 -17.66 -5.70
N CYS A 37 -4.57 -16.34 -5.54
CA CYS A 37 -4.62 -15.42 -6.69
C CYS A 37 -3.47 -15.67 -7.66
N GLN A 38 -2.25 -15.87 -7.16
CA GLN A 38 -1.10 -16.20 -8.00
C GLN A 38 -1.27 -17.53 -8.72
N ALA A 39 -1.74 -18.57 -8.02
CA ALA A 39 -2.04 -19.88 -8.61
C ALA A 39 -3.11 -19.79 -9.70
N ALA A 40 -4.08 -18.88 -9.55
CA ALA A 40 -5.12 -18.61 -10.54
C ALA A 40 -4.67 -17.63 -11.66
N GLY A 41 -3.40 -17.22 -11.70
CA GLY A 41 -2.89 -16.24 -12.66
C GLY A 41 -3.40 -14.80 -12.46
N ILE A 42 -4.08 -14.54 -11.33
CA ILE A 42 -4.52 -13.22 -10.91
C ILE A 42 -3.30 -12.50 -10.34
N LYS A 43 -2.72 -11.59 -11.14
CA LYS A 43 -1.71 -10.64 -10.66
C LYS A 43 -2.40 -9.61 -9.76
N ALA A 44 -2.66 -9.97 -8.52
CA ALA A 44 -3.02 -9.02 -7.48
C ALA A 44 -1.93 -7.95 -7.47
N VAL A 45 -2.32 -6.71 -7.76
CA VAL A 45 -1.36 -5.61 -7.83
C VAL A 45 -0.61 -5.56 -6.51
N ASP A 46 0.72 -5.54 -6.57
CA ASP A 46 1.55 -5.54 -5.38
C ASP A 46 1.36 -4.24 -4.59
N ARG A 47 1.02 -4.38 -3.30
CA ARG A 47 0.87 -3.25 -2.37
C ARG A 47 2.17 -2.47 -2.26
N ALA A 48 3.32 -3.14 -2.21
CA ALA A 48 4.61 -2.47 -2.07
C ALA A 48 4.90 -1.60 -3.32
N ALA A 49 4.64 -2.12 -4.51
CA ALA A 49 4.73 -1.35 -5.75
C ALA A 49 3.85 -0.10 -5.76
N ARG A 50 2.60 -0.18 -5.26
CA ARG A 50 1.70 1.00 -5.14
C ARG A 50 2.26 2.04 -4.18
N VAL A 51 2.72 1.61 -3.01
CA VAL A 51 3.26 2.49 -1.96
C VAL A 51 4.54 3.17 -2.45
N GLN A 52 5.45 2.43 -3.10
CA GLN A 52 6.68 3.00 -3.68
C GLN A 52 6.38 3.97 -4.83
N PHE A 53 5.36 3.72 -5.64
CA PHE A 53 4.94 4.64 -6.69
C PHE A 53 4.35 5.93 -6.09
N ALA A 54 3.45 5.80 -5.11
CA ALA A 54 2.90 6.94 -4.38
C ALA A 54 4.02 7.77 -3.72
N ARG A 55 5.02 7.09 -3.14
CA ARG A 55 6.16 7.74 -2.51
C ARG A 55 6.98 8.57 -3.49
N ARG A 56 7.33 8.02 -4.66
CA ARG A 56 8.07 8.76 -5.69
C ARG A 56 7.35 10.03 -6.13
N LEU A 57 6.01 9.99 -6.21
CA LEU A 57 5.22 11.17 -6.56
C LEU A 57 5.15 12.19 -5.42
N LEU A 58 5.04 11.72 -4.17
CA LEU A 58 5.12 12.61 -2.99
C LEU A 58 6.48 13.31 -2.90
N ASP A 59 7.58 12.58 -3.13
CA ASP A 59 8.93 13.15 -3.14
C ASP A 59 9.14 14.16 -4.29
N ALA A 60 8.36 14.03 -5.38
CA ALA A 60 8.32 14.98 -6.49
C ALA A 60 7.40 16.20 -6.25
N GLY A 61 6.74 16.28 -5.08
CA GLY A 61 5.85 17.39 -4.73
C GLY A 61 4.47 17.34 -5.40
N GLU A 62 4.06 16.20 -5.97
CA GLU A 62 2.77 16.07 -6.64
C GLU A 62 1.61 16.14 -5.61
N PRO A 63 0.49 16.81 -5.94
CA PRO A 63 -0.64 16.90 -5.03
C PRO A 63 -1.36 15.55 -4.89
N ARG A 64 -1.91 15.27 -3.70
CA ARG A 64 -2.54 13.99 -3.36
C ARG A 64 -3.65 13.56 -4.33
N SER A 65 -4.41 14.52 -4.88
CA SER A 65 -5.45 14.26 -5.91
C SER A 65 -4.84 13.69 -7.19
N THR A 66 -3.76 14.27 -7.70
CA THR A 66 -3.03 13.78 -8.88
C THR A 66 -2.42 12.40 -8.62
N ILE A 67 -1.83 12.18 -7.43
CA ILE A 67 -1.26 10.88 -7.05
C ILE A 67 -2.35 9.80 -7.04
N ARG A 68 -3.52 10.10 -6.47
CA ARG A 68 -4.68 9.21 -6.49
C ARG A 68 -5.05 8.83 -7.92
N ASP A 69 -5.24 9.81 -8.80
CA ASP A 69 -5.69 9.56 -10.18
C ASP A 69 -4.66 8.71 -10.94
N ARG A 70 -3.38 8.99 -10.77
CA ARG A 70 -2.29 8.20 -11.36
C ARG A 70 -2.23 6.78 -10.81
N LEU A 71 -2.47 6.59 -9.50
CA LEU A 71 -2.54 5.26 -8.89
C LEU A 71 -3.73 4.46 -9.44
N MET A 72 -4.90 5.09 -9.52
CA MET A 72 -6.12 4.47 -10.06
C MET A 72 -5.92 4.03 -11.51
N VAL A 73 -5.32 4.87 -12.36
CA VAL A 73 -5.05 4.53 -13.77
C VAL A 73 -3.96 3.48 -13.90
N ARG A 74 -2.82 3.65 -13.21
CA ARG A 74 -1.65 2.77 -13.38
C ARG A 74 -1.88 1.36 -12.85
N PHE A 75 -2.65 1.24 -11.78
CA PHE A 75 -2.83 0.00 -11.05
C PHE A 75 -4.27 -0.52 -11.09
N ASP A 76 -5.17 0.14 -11.81
CA ASP A 76 -6.58 -0.24 -11.96
C ASP A 76 -7.25 -0.48 -10.60
N ILE A 77 -7.05 0.46 -9.66
CA ILE A 77 -7.56 0.38 -8.28
C ILE A 77 -8.62 1.44 -8.02
N CYS A 78 -9.47 1.20 -7.02
CA CYS A 78 -10.46 2.17 -6.59
C CYS A 78 -9.85 3.30 -5.73
N ARG A 79 -10.63 4.37 -5.56
CA ARG A 79 -10.23 5.58 -4.82
C ARG A 79 -9.74 5.29 -3.40
N SER A 80 -10.44 4.44 -2.64
CA SER A 80 -10.07 4.13 -1.26
C SER A 80 -8.69 3.47 -1.17
N VAL A 81 -8.42 2.47 -2.01
CA VAL A 81 -7.13 1.77 -2.06
C VAL A 81 -5.99 2.71 -2.49
N ALA A 82 -6.26 3.64 -3.40
CA ALA A 82 -5.29 4.66 -3.79
C ALA A 82 -4.90 5.56 -2.60
N TYR A 83 -5.87 6.05 -1.82
CA TYR A 83 -5.58 6.85 -0.62
C TYR A 83 -4.86 6.03 0.46
N SER A 84 -5.22 4.76 0.68
CA SER A 84 -4.48 3.89 1.61
C SER A 84 -3.02 3.72 1.22
N ALA A 85 -2.70 3.68 -0.08
CA ALA A 85 -1.32 3.63 -0.55
C ALA A 85 -0.57 4.95 -0.32
N ILE A 86 -1.24 6.10 -0.48
CA ILE A 86 -0.68 7.43 -0.19
C ILE A 86 -0.38 7.58 1.30
N GLU A 87 -1.31 7.20 2.17
CA GLU A 87 -1.14 7.24 3.63
C GLU A 87 0.03 6.36 4.09
N ALA A 88 0.11 5.12 3.58
CA ALA A 88 1.24 4.24 3.85
C ALA A 88 2.57 4.84 3.38
N ALA A 89 2.60 5.52 2.23
CA ALA A 89 3.80 6.19 1.72
C ALA A 89 4.25 7.38 2.60
N LEU A 90 3.29 8.15 3.14
CA LEU A 90 3.54 9.25 4.07
C LEU A 90 4.11 8.75 5.41
N GLN A 91 3.58 7.64 5.94
CA GLN A 91 4.09 7.04 7.18
C GLN A 91 5.55 6.59 7.06
N LEU A 92 6.00 6.20 5.87
CA LEU A 92 7.41 5.89 5.60
C LEU A 92 8.31 7.14 5.61
N SER A 93 7.77 8.34 5.32
CA SER A 93 8.54 9.60 5.43
C SER A 93 8.75 9.99 6.88
N GLY A 94 7.71 9.91 7.72
CA GLY A 94 7.81 10.25 9.14
C GLY A 94 8.76 9.36 9.94
N LYS A 95 8.97 8.10 9.52
CA LYS A 95 9.99 7.23 10.12
C LYS A 95 11.43 7.63 9.77
N ARG A 96 11.65 8.27 8.62
CA ARG A 96 12.98 8.69 8.18
C ARG A 96 13.43 9.98 8.87
N GLU A 97 12.50 10.90 9.14
CA GLU A 97 12.77 12.09 9.96
C GLU A 97 13.16 11.71 11.39
N LYS A 98 12.39 10.85 12.07
CA LYS A 98 12.71 10.42 13.44
C LYS A 98 14.10 9.79 13.56
N LYS A 99 14.52 8.98 12.58
CA LYS A 99 15.86 8.38 12.56
C LYS A 99 16.97 9.42 12.35
N ARG A 100 16.70 10.47 11.56
CA ARG A 100 17.69 11.52 11.27
C ARG A 100 17.89 12.46 12.47
N THR A 101 16.83 12.77 13.20
CA THR A 101 16.91 13.57 14.43
C THR A 101 17.63 12.81 15.55
N GLN A 102 17.44 11.48 15.64
CA GLN A 102 18.10 10.64 16.64
C GLN A 102 19.61 10.52 16.40
N VAL A 103 20.05 10.33 15.15
CA VAL A 103 21.49 10.29 14.81
C VAL A 103 22.20 11.62 15.07
N LEU A 104 21.51 12.75 14.93
CA LEU A 104 22.06 14.06 15.27
C LEU A 104 22.20 14.27 16.79
N HIS A 105 21.31 13.67 17.59
CA HIS A 105 21.38 13.74 19.05
C HIS A 105 22.47 12.82 19.61
N ASP A 106 22.66 11.62 19.03
CA ASP A 106 23.65 10.64 19.49
C ASP A 106 25.08 10.92 18.99
N GLY A 107 25.26 11.81 18.00
CA GLY A 107 26.58 12.22 17.49
C GLY A 107 27.16 13.46 18.16
N LEU A 108 26.50 14.00 19.19
CA LEU A 108 26.84 15.23 19.91
C LEU A 108 27.14 15.00 21.40
N THR A 109 27.24 13.74 21.83
CA THR A 109 27.73 13.29 23.14
C THR A 109 29.02 12.51 22.98
#